data_AF-A0A7S0FIT7-F1
#
_entry.id   AF-A0A7S0FIT7-F1
#
_cell.length_a   1.000
_cell.length_b   1.000
_cell.length_c   1.000
_cell.angle_alpha   90.00
_cell.angle_beta   90.00
_cell.angle_gamma   90.00
#
_symmetry.space_group_name_H-M   'P 1'
#
loop_
_entity.id
_entity.type
_entity.pdbx_description
1 polymer ?
#
loop_
_entity_poly.entity_id
_entity_poly.type
_entity_poly.pdbx_seq_one_letter_code
_entity_poly.pdbx_strand_id
1 'polypeptide(L)'
;MNVVPPTNEAPGSGDVTAASFGRQMKPWFVTFLILQTLLLVLRWRMGDAHGALLMLAVVAVGCLALTVGVRGGIDEVYGGYFGLMALVSGLLDLNLAIESLVWGDWRHLHHAQAKIKLASFAKPLLYLVCALVQLLAAFIAYLLYKDAELDGDYDVTEPVFATPDDARIYNAVLSHSERQTSMQARGPGGIPPLKPFAGAAHKLP
;
A
#
# COMPACT_ATOMS: atom_id res chain seq x y z
N MET A 1 -52.12 -10.25 -4.95
CA MET A 1 -50.64 -10.17 -5.09
C MET A 1 -50.30 -8.69 -5.14
N ASN A 2 -49.84 -8.13 -4.01
CA ASN A 2 -49.46 -6.73 -3.94
C ASN A 2 -47.99 -6.62 -4.36
N VAL A 3 -47.77 -6.03 -5.54
CA VAL A 3 -46.43 -5.70 -6.04
C VAL A 3 -45.97 -4.48 -5.23
N VAL A 4 -45.03 -4.71 -4.32
CA VAL A 4 -44.35 -3.63 -3.59
C VAL A 4 -43.40 -2.96 -4.58
N PRO A 5 -43.52 -1.64 -4.83
CA PRO A 5 -42.62 -0.94 -5.74
C PRO A 5 -41.21 -0.83 -5.13
N PRO A 6 -40.15 -0.87 -5.95
CA PRO A 6 -38.79 -0.69 -5.47
C PRO A 6 -38.64 0.73 -4.91
N THR A 7 -38.31 0.83 -3.63
CA THR A 7 -37.87 2.07 -3.00
C THR A 7 -36.51 2.43 -3.59
N ASN A 8 -36.47 3.49 -4.39
CA ASN A 8 -35.24 4.11 -4.85
C ASN A 8 -34.50 4.67 -3.63
N GLU A 9 -33.62 3.87 -3.03
CA GLU A 9 -32.65 4.38 -2.08
C GLU A 9 -31.74 5.35 -2.84
N ALA A 10 -31.74 6.61 -2.41
CA ALA A 10 -30.89 7.63 -2.99
C ALA A 10 -29.44 7.18 -2.86
N PRO A 11 -28.62 7.27 -3.93
CA PRO A 11 -27.21 6.91 -3.87
C PRO A 11 -26.56 7.65 -2.71
N GLY A 12 -26.03 6.87 -1.76
CA GLY A 12 -25.49 7.37 -0.51
C GLY A 12 -24.43 8.43 -0.78
N SER A 13 -24.52 9.56 -0.08
CA SER A 13 -23.60 10.68 -0.17
C SER A 13 -22.17 10.40 0.34
N GLY A 14 -21.80 9.13 0.58
CA GLY A 14 -20.50 8.71 1.09
C GLY A 14 -19.39 8.57 0.03
N ASP A 15 -19.76 8.25 -1.22
CA ASP A 15 -18.78 7.87 -2.25
C ASP A 15 -17.96 9.06 -2.80
N VAL A 16 -18.45 10.29 -2.62
CA VAL A 16 -17.81 11.49 -3.20
C VAL A 16 -16.61 11.96 -2.36
N THR A 17 -16.58 11.68 -1.06
CA THR A 17 -15.53 12.18 -0.15
C THR A 17 -14.26 11.34 -0.18
N ALA A 18 -14.37 10.01 -0.25
CA ALA A 18 -13.24 9.07 -0.27
C ALA A 18 -12.36 9.21 -1.53
N ALA A 19 -13.00 9.22 -2.70
CA ALA A 19 -12.31 9.44 -3.98
C ALA A 19 -11.55 10.79 -4.06
N SER A 20 -11.84 11.73 -3.15
CA SER A 20 -11.16 13.02 -3.07
C SER A 20 -9.84 12.96 -2.29
N PHE A 21 -9.72 12.11 -1.26
CA PHE A 21 -8.54 12.10 -0.38
C PHE A 21 -7.32 11.44 -1.05
N GLY A 22 -7.48 10.25 -1.62
CA GLY A 22 -6.41 9.58 -2.37
C GLY A 22 -5.86 10.44 -3.53
N ARG A 23 -6.74 11.20 -4.19
CA ARG A 23 -6.34 12.16 -5.24
C ARG A 23 -5.55 13.35 -4.68
N GLN A 24 -5.92 13.85 -3.50
CA GLN A 24 -5.21 14.96 -2.84
C GLN A 24 -3.85 14.55 -2.27
N MET A 25 -3.70 13.31 -1.81
CA MET A 25 -2.46 12.80 -1.20
C MET A 25 -1.43 12.34 -2.24
N LYS A 26 -1.86 12.00 -3.45
CA LYS A 26 -0.97 11.64 -4.57
C LYS A 26 0.16 12.63 -4.85
N PRO A 27 -0.08 13.94 -5.03
CA PRO A 27 1.01 14.90 -5.28
C PRO A 27 2.01 14.95 -4.12
N TRP A 28 1.56 14.78 -2.87
CA TRP A 28 2.44 14.72 -1.71
C TRP A 28 3.35 13.50 -1.76
N PHE A 29 2.79 12.32 -2.04
CA PHE A 29 3.58 11.10 -2.21
C PHE A 29 4.65 11.26 -3.30
N VAL A 30 4.27 11.78 -4.47
CA VAL A 30 5.20 12.04 -5.58
C VAL A 30 6.28 13.05 -5.17
N THR A 31 5.92 14.10 -4.43
CA THR A 31 6.87 15.09 -3.93
C THR A 31 7.91 14.45 -3.00
N PHE A 32 7.48 13.59 -2.08
CA PHE A 32 8.39 12.85 -1.20
C PHE A 32 9.29 11.89 -1.98
N LEU A 33 8.75 11.21 -3.01
CA LEU A 33 9.54 10.31 -3.85
C LEU A 33 10.63 11.06 -4.64
N ILE A 34 10.30 12.23 -5.19
CA ILE A 34 11.27 13.10 -5.86
C ILE A 34 12.34 13.56 -4.86
N LEU A 35 11.93 14.01 -3.67
CA LEU A 35 12.84 14.45 -2.63
C LEU A 35 13.78 13.33 -2.17
N GLN A 36 13.29 12.10 -1.99
CA GLN A 36 14.09 10.92 -1.70
C GLN A 36 15.09 10.62 -2.83
N THR A 37 14.68 10.77 -4.10
CA THR A 37 15.57 10.58 -5.25
C THR A 37 16.71 11.62 -5.26
N LEU A 38 16.42 12.87 -4.90
CA LEU A 38 17.45 13.91 -4.77
C LEU A 38 18.41 13.60 -3.61
N LEU A 39 17.89 13.19 -2.46
CA LEU A 39 18.70 12.78 -1.31
C LEU A 39 19.57 11.55 -1.62
N LEU A 40 19.06 10.60 -2.40
CA LEU A 40 19.81 9.45 -2.91
C LEU A 40 21.02 9.89 -3.72
N VAL A 41 20.84 10.80 -4.67
CA VAL A 41 21.95 11.33 -5.49
C VAL A 41 22.97 12.05 -4.60
N LEU A 42 22.51 12.84 -3.64
CA LEU A 42 23.39 13.56 -2.72
C LEU A 42 24.18 12.60 -1.83
N ARG A 43 23.54 11.53 -1.34
CA ARG A 43 24.15 10.49 -0.52
C ARG A 43 25.18 9.67 -1.30
N TRP A 44 24.85 9.32 -2.54
CA TRP A 44 25.78 8.68 -3.47
C TRP A 44 27.04 9.54 -3.68
N ARG A 45 26.89 10.86 -3.83
CA ARG A 45 28.01 11.81 -3.97
C ARG A 45 28.87 11.91 -2.70
N MET A 46 28.31 11.64 -1.53
CA MET A 46 29.07 11.59 -0.27
C MET A 46 29.84 10.29 -0.05
N GLY A 47 29.67 9.29 -0.93
CA GLY A 47 30.38 8.01 -0.87
C GLY A 47 29.78 6.99 0.10
N ASP A 48 28.56 7.22 0.61
CA ASP A 48 27.84 6.22 1.42
C ASP A 48 27.06 5.28 0.51
N ALA A 49 27.75 4.26 0.00
CA ALA A 49 27.16 3.27 -0.91
C ALA A 49 26.07 2.43 -0.24
N HIS A 50 26.21 2.08 1.05
CA HIS A 50 25.25 1.23 1.75
C HIS A 50 23.93 1.96 1.98
N GLY A 51 23.98 3.19 2.51
CA GLY A 51 22.77 4.00 2.68
C GLY A 51 22.11 4.37 1.35
N ALA A 52 22.90 4.58 0.30
CA ALA A 52 22.36 4.83 -1.04
C ALA A 52 21.65 3.59 -1.64
N LEU A 53 22.17 2.37 -1.41
CA LEU A 53 21.51 1.14 -1.84
C LEU A 53 20.16 0.94 -1.12
N LEU A 54 20.11 1.23 0.19
CA LEU A 54 18.84 1.16 0.95
C LEU A 54 17.82 2.17 0.42
N MET A 55 18.23 3.41 0.17
CA MET A 55 17.36 4.41 -0.45
C MET A 55 16.90 4.03 -1.85
N LEU A 56 17.78 3.45 -2.68
CA LEU A 56 17.42 3.02 -4.02
C LEU A 56 16.29 1.98 -3.96
N ALA A 57 16.36 1.04 -3.02
CA ALA A 57 15.30 0.06 -2.81
C ALA A 57 13.98 0.73 -2.42
N VAL A 58 13.99 1.71 -1.49
CA VAL A 58 12.79 2.47 -1.11
C VAL A 58 12.20 3.20 -2.31
N VAL A 59 13.03 3.90 -3.10
CA VAL A 59 12.57 4.62 -4.31
C VAL A 59 12.02 3.65 -5.34
N ALA A 60 12.64 2.49 -5.55
CA ALA A 60 12.16 1.48 -6.48
C ALA A 60 10.77 0.95 -6.08
N VAL A 61 10.56 0.65 -4.79
CA VAL A 61 9.24 0.23 -4.28
C VAL A 61 8.21 1.37 -4.42
N GLY A 62 8.60 2.61 -4.14
CA GLY A 62 7.71 3.76 -4.33
C GLY A 62 7.34 4.01 -5.81
N CYS A 63 8.27 3.77 -6.73
CA CYS A 63 7.99 3.77 -8.16
C CYS A 63 7.01 2.65 -8.54
N LEU A 64 7.20 1.44 -8.01
CA LEU A 64 6.27 0.33 -8.22
C LEU A 64 4.85 0.70 -7.77
N ALA A 65 4.71 1.30 -6.58
CA ALA A 65 3.43 1.77 -6.05
C ALA A 65 2.71 2.76 -7.00
N LEU A 66 3.48 3.60 -7.71
CA LEU A 66 2.93 4.54 -8.69
C LEU A 66 2.59 3.88 -10.04
N THR A 67 3.37 2.88 -10.46
CA THR A 67 3.20 2.23 -11.77
C THR A 67 2.14 1.15 -11.80
N VAL A 68 1.96 0.41 -10.70
CA VAL A 68 0.99 -0.69 -10.61
C VAL A 68 -0.44 -0.18 -10.39
N GLY A 69 -0.59 1.01 -9.79
CA GLY A 69 -1.88 1.63 -9.52
C GLY A 69 -2.72 1.82 -10.79
N VAL A 70 -3.83 1.10 -10.88
CA VAL A 70 -4.78 1.20 -12.01
C VAL A 70 -5.42 2.59 -12.01
N ARG A 71 -5.57 3.20 -13.21
CA ARG A 71 -6.16 4.54 -13.41
C ARG A 71 -5.44 5.69 -12.69
N GLY A 72 -4.14 5.54 -12.44
CA GLY A 72 -3.34 6.60 -11.85
C GLY A 72 -3.60 6.82 -10.36
N GLY A 73 -4.11 5.82 -9.65
CA GLY A 73 -4.04 5.75 -8.18
C GLY A 73 -2.65 5.35 -7.70
N ILE A 74 -2.46 5.31 -6.38
CA ILE A 74 -1.32 4.64 -5.73
C ILE A 74 -1.83 3.26 -5.34
N ASP A 75 -1.10 2.20 -5.68
CA ASP A 75 -1.44 0.86 -5.19
C ASP A 75 -1.23 0.80 -3.67
N GLU A 76 -2.27 0.40 -2.93
CA GLU A 76 -2.31 0.45 -1.46
C GLU A 76 -1.31 -0.51 -0.82
N VAL A 77 -1.16 -1.70 -1.41
CA VAL A 77 -0.26 -2.75 -0.93
C VAL A 77 1.19 -2.31 -1.10
N TYR A 78 1.57 -1.86 -2.31
CA TYR A 78 2.91 -1.33 -2.56
C TYR A 78 3.16 0.01 -1.84
N GLY A 79 2.13 0.83 -1.63
CA GLY A 79 2.18 2.04 -0.81
C GLY A 79 2.51 1.73 0.65
N GLY A 80 1.89 0.69 1.21
CA GLY A 80 2.21 0.17 2.54
C GLY A 80 3.65 -0.35 2.63
N TYR A 81 4.10 -1.14 1.66
CA TYR A 81 5.50 -1.62 1.61
C TYR A 81 6.51 -0.47 1.50
N PHE A 82 6.21 0.54 0.67
CA PHE A 82 7.01 1.75 0.58
C PHE A 82 7.10 2.44 1.95
N GLY A 83 5.97 2.60 2.65
CA GLY A 83 5.92 3.24 3.96
C GLY A 83 6.75 2.50 5.01
N LEU A 84 6.62 1.17 5.09
CA LEU A 84 7.40 0.33 6.00
C LEU A 84 8.90 0.39 5.69
N MET A 85 9.27 0.29 4.41
CA MET A 85 10.68 0.38 3.99
C MET A 85 11.27 1.76 4.26
N ALA A 86 10.51 2.83 4.03
CA ALA A 86 10.90 4.19 4.36
C ALA A 86 11.06 4.38 5.88
N LEU A 87 10.19 3.80 6.71
CA LEU A 87 10.31 3.83 8.17
C LEU A 87 11.60 3.16 8.64
N VAL A 88 11.85 1.92 8.20
CA VAL A 88 13.04 1.16 8.58
C VAL A 88 14.31 1.88 8.12
N SER A 89 14.33 2.35 6.87
CA SER A 89 15.45 3.16 6.34
C SER A 89 15.64 4.43 7.17
N GLY A 90 14.56 5.11 7.54
CA GLY A 90 14.61 6.37 8.30
C GLY A 90 15.19 6.19 9.70
N LEU A 91 14.86 5.08 10.36
CA LEU A 91 15.42 4.72 11.66
C LEU A 91 16.91 4.38 11.57
N LEU A 92 17.34 3.68 10.52
CA LEU A 92 18.77 3.39 10.30
C LEU A 92 19.56 4.69 10.05
N ASP A 93 19.00 5.60 9.28
CA ASP A 93 19.60 6.91 9.03
C ASP A 93 19.64 7.79 10.29
N LEU A 94 18.62 7.72 11.13
CA LEU A 94 18.61 8.38 12.43
C LEU A 94 19.70 7.80 13.36
N ASN A 95 19.87 6.48 13.37
CA ASN A 95 20.91 5.82 14.15
C ASN A 95 22.32 6.27 13.72
N LEU A 96 22.58 6.31 12.41
CA LEU A 96 23.85 6.82 11.85
C LEU A 96 24.07 8.31 12.16
N ALA A 97 23.01 9.12 12.15
CA ALA A 97 23.08 10.53 12.52
C ALA A 97 23.47 10.69 14.01
N ILE A 98 22.83 9.94 14.91
CA ILE A 98 23.12 9.96 16.34
C ILE A 98 24.55 9.48 16.61
N GLU A 99 24.96 8.37 16.00
CA GLU A 99 26.31 7.83 16.11
C GLU A 99 27.37 8.85 15.64
N SER A 100 27.10 9.53 14.51
CA SER A 100 27.97 10.58 13.97
C SER A 100 28.06 11.81 14.89
N LEU A 101 26.96 12.18 15.57
CA LEU A 101 26.94 13.28 16.53
C LEU A 101 27.70 12.93 17.81
N VAL A 102 27.41 11.77 18.40
CA VAL A 102 28.03 11.32 19.67
C VAL A 102 29.55 11.14 19.51
N TRP A 103 30.00 10.50 18.43
CA TRP A 103 31.45 10.38 18.17
C TRP A 103 32.11 11.69 17.76
N GLY A 104 31.37 12.59 17.11
CA GLY A 104 31.83 13.95 16.83
C GLY A 104 32.16 14.71 18.10
N ASP A 105 31.25 14.69 19.08
CA ASP A 105 31.42 15.35 20.37
C ASP A 105 32.52 14.71 21.21
N TRP A 106 32.63 13.37 21.21
CA TRP A 106 33.70 12.66 21.92
C TRP A 106 35.10 13.04 21.41
N ARG A 107 35.28 13.09 20.09
CA ARG A 107 36.56 13.52 19.48
C ARG A 107 36.87 14.98 19.75
N HIS A 108 35.85 15.83 19.77
CA HIS A 108 36.02 17.25 20.08
C HIS A 108 36.47 17.45 21.53
N LEU A 109 35.90 16.70 22.48
CA LEU A 109 36.28 16.76 23.90
C LEU A 109 37.75 16.36 24.13
N HIS A 110 38.24 15.37 23.37
CA HIS A 110 39.62 14.89 23.47
C HIS A 110 40.66 15.76 22.73
N HIS A 111 40.24 16.55 21.75
CA HIS A 111 41.10 17.47 20.98
C HIS A 111 40.69 18.93 21.21
N ALA A 112 40.94 19.41 22.43
CA ALA A 112 40.52 20.70 22.99
C ALA A 112 40.95 22.00 22.25
N GLN A 113 41.49 21.95 21.02
CA GLN A 113 41.95 23.13 20.28
C GLN A 113 41.62 23.13 18.77
N ALA A 114 40.87 22.16 18.25
CA ALA A 114 40.53 22.15 16.83
C ALA A 114 39.37 23.12 16.54
N LYS A 115 39.66 24.25 15.88
CA LYS A 115 38.65 25.20 15.38
C LYS A 115 37.49 24.46 14.71
N ILE A 116 36.27 24.67 15.22
CA ILE A 116 35.05 24.05 14.70
C ILE A 116 34.88 24.42 13.22
N LYS A 117 35.13 23.47 12.33
CA LYS A 117 34.78 23.62 10.91
C LYS A 117 33.33 23.21 10.75
N LEU A 118 32.45 24.14 10.37
CA LEU A 118 31.05 23.88 10.04
C LEU A 118 30.87 22.72 9.05
N ALA A 119 31.85 22.49 8.19
CA ALA A 119 31.90 21.35 7.26
C ALA A 119 31.79 19.98 7.95
N SER A 120 32.18 19.86 9.23
CA SER A 120 32.08 18.60 9.99
C SER A 120 30.63 18.23 10.35
N PHE A 121 29.73 19.21 10.44
CA PHE A 121 28.32 18.98 10.75
C PHE A 121 27.46 18.69 9.50
N ALA A 122 27.98 18.90 8.30
CA ALA A 122 27.23 18.71 7.07
C ALA A 122 26.77 17.25 6.88
N LYS A 123 27.60 16.27 7.25
CA LYS A 123 27.28 14.84 7.16
C LYS A 123 26.15 14.40 8.12
N PRO A 124 26.26 14.62 9.46
CA PRO A 124 25.17 14.24 10.37
C PRO A 124 23.89 15.02 10.09
N LEU A 125 23.98 16.29 9.68
CA LEU A 125 22.81 17.07 9.28
C LEU A 125 22.11 16.45 8.07
N LEU A 126 22.86 15.99 7.08
CA LEU A 126 22.29 15.30 5.92
C LEU A 126 21.59 14.00 6.30
N TYR A 127 22.18 13.18 7.17
CA TYR A 127 21.53 11.96 7.67
C TYR A 127 20.26 12.28 8.47
N LEU A 128 20.26 13.36 9.24
CA LEU A 128 19.09 13.79 10.01
C LEU A 128 17.95 14.29 9.10
N VAL A 129 18.27 15.13 8.11
CA VAL A 129 17.30 15.58 7.09
C VAL A 129 16.74 14.38 6.33
N CYS A 130 17.60 13.42 6.01
CA CYS A 130 17.20 12.19 5.36
C CYS A 130 16.22 11.36 6.19
N ALA A 131 16.56 11.08 7.45
CA ALA A 131 15.71 10.37 8.38
C ALA A 131 14.34 11.06 8.51
N LEU A 132 14.33 12.38 8.64
CA LEU A 132 13.09 13.16 8.75
C LEU A 132 12.21 13.04 7.49
N VAL A 133 12.80 13.17 6.29
CA VAL A 133 12.06 13.01 5.03
C VAL A 133 11.51 11.60 4.87
N GLN A 134 12.28 10.57 5.26
CA GLN A 134 11.84 9.18 5.19
C GLN A 134 10.73 8.87 6.20
N LEU A 135 10.81 9.40 7.43
CA LEU A 135 9.77 9.26 8.44
C LEU A 135 8.48 9.99 8.04
N LEU A 136 8.58 11.18 7.44
CA LEU A 136 7.41 11.88 6.90
C LEU A 136 6.78 11.12 5.73
N ALA A 137 7.59 10.58 4.82
CA ALA A 137 7.09 9.74 3.74
C ALA A 137 6.38 8.49 4.25
N ALA A 138 6.95 7.83 5.28
CA ALA A 138 6.34 6.70 5.95
C ALA A 138 5.02 7.08 6.63
N PHE A 139 4.95 8.24 7.27
CA PHE A 139 3.73 8.75 7.87
C PHE A 139 2.63 9.02 6.84
N ILE A 140 2.97 9.64 5.70
CA ILE A 140 2.02 9.87 4.60
C ILE A 140 1.54 8.53 4.01
N ALA A 141 2.44 7.58 3.80
CA ALA A 141 2.09 6.24 3.33
C ALA A 141 1.18 5.50 4.32
N TYR A 142 1.41 5.67 5.63
CA TYR A 142 0.52 5.14 6.67
C TYR A 142 -0.87 5.79 6.64
N LEU A 143 -0.96 7.10 6.45
CA LEU A 143 -2.26 7.78 6.30
C LEU A 143 -3.01 7.28 5.06
N LEU A 144 -2.31 7.09 3.93
CA LEU A 144 -2.89 6.51 2.71
C LEU A 144 -3.37 5.07 2.95
N TYR A 145 -2.57 4.25 3.62
CA TYR A 145 -2.93 2.87 3.95
C TYR A 145 -4.15 2.81 4.88
N LYS A 146 -4.21 3.70 5.88
CA LYS A 146 -5.33 3.76 6.82
C LYS A 146 -6.63 4.22 6.16
N ASP A 147 -6.55 5.17 5.23
CA ASP A 147 -7.71 5.64 4.45
C ASP A 147 -8.25 4.49 3.58
N ALA A 148 -7.35 3.79 2.88
CA ALA A 148 -7.67 2.59 2.11
C ALA A 148 -8.29 1.46 2.95
N GLU A 149 -7.79 1.22 4.16
CA GLU A 149 -8.34 0.20 5.07
C GLU A 149 -9.78 0.55 5.51
N LEU A 150 -10.09 1.83 5.72
CA LEU A 150 -11.44 2.29 6.10
C LEU A 150 -12.45 2.17 4.95
N ASP A 151 -12.01 2.39 3.71
CA ASP A 151 -12.85 2.23 2.52
C ASP A 151 -13.00 0.74 2.13
N GLY A 152 -11.93 -0.04 2.25
CA GLY A 152 -11.87 -1.45 1.87
C GLY A 152 -12.66 -2.40 2.78
N ASP A 153 -12.91 -2.03 4.03
CA ASP A 153 -13.71 -2.85 4.97
C ASP A 153 -15.20 -2.95 4.55
N TYR A 154 -15.65 -2.09 3.63
CA TYR A 154 -16.97 -2.20 2.98
C TYR A 154 -16.96 -3.03 1.68
N ASP A 155 -15.78 -3.37 1.14
CA ASP A 155 -15.63 -4.03 -0.17
C ASP A 155 -14.87 -5.37 -0.10
N VAL A 156 -14.85 -6.02 1.08
CA VAL A 156 -14.33 -7.39 1.31
C VAL A 156 -15.09 -8.47 0.50
N THR A 157 -15.98 -8.07 -0.42
CA THR A 157 -16.68 -8.96 -1.36
C THR A 157 -16.17 -8.85 -2.81
N GLU A 158 -15.09 -8.11 -3.11
CA GLU A 158 -14.38 -8.33 -4.38
C GLU A 158 -13.28 -9.38 -4.19
N PRO A 159 -13.43 -10.61 -4.74
CA PRO A 159 -12.41 -11.63 -4.64
C PRO A 159 -11.13 -11.15 -5.34
N VAL A 160 -10.08 -10.97 -4.54
CA VAL A 160 -8.68 -10.57 -4.85
C VAL A 160 -8.00 -11.41 -5.96
N PHE A 161 -8.71 -12.39 -6.54
CA PHE A 161 -8.23 -13.27 -7.60
C PHE A 161 -9.27 -13.42 -8.72
N ALA A 162 -9.89 -12.32 -9.16
CA ALA A 162 -10.53 -12.33 -10.45
C ALA A 162 -9.54 -11.83 -11.50
N THR A 163 -8.61 -12.68 -11.97
CA THR A 163 -8.04 -12.40 -13.30
C THR A 163 -9.20 -12.20 -14.29
N PRO A 164 -9.05 -11.43 -15.37
CA PRO A 164 -10.15 -11.24 -16.33
C PRO A 164 -10.75 -12.56 -16.84
N ASP A 165 -9.97 -13.65 -16.80
CA ASP A 165 -10.44 -15.00 -17.09
C ASP A 165 -11.27 -15.61 -15.95
N ASP A 166 -10.85 -15.45 -14.69
CA ASP A 166 -11.63 -15.89 -13.52
C ASP A 166 -12.98 -15.17 -13.44
N ALA A 167 -13.02 -13.87 -13.76
CA ALA A 167 -14.27 -13.11 -13.85
C ALA A 167 -15.22 -13.66 -14.94
N ARG A 168 -14.67 -14.12 -16.07
CA ARG A 168 -15.46 -14.76 -17.14
C ARG A 168 -15.98 -16.12 -16.72
N ILE A 169 -15.16 -16.93 -16.05
CA ILE A 169 -15.56 -18.25 -15.56
C ILE A 169 -16.66 -18.11 -14.51
N TYR A 170 -16.50 -17.20 -13.56
CA TYR A 170 -17.51 -16.96 -12.52
C TYR A 170 -18.85 -16.52 -13.11
N ASN A 171 -18.84 -15.58 -14.05
CA ASN A 171 -20.05 -15.16 -14.77
C ASN A 171 -20.67 -16.30 -15.60
N ALA A 172 -19.85 -17.15 -16.22
CA ALA A 172 -20.33 -18.33 -16.94
C ALA A 172 -21.03 -19.32 -15.98
N VAL A 173 -20.45 -19.58 -14.80
CA VAL A 173 -21.04 -20.46 -13.78
C VAL A 173 -22.36 -19.89 -13.24
N LEU A 174 -22.42 -18.59 -12.95
CA LEU A 174 -23.66 -17.91 -12.55
C LEU A 174 -24.76 -18.03 -13.61
N SER A 175 -24.42 -17.80 -14.88
CA SER A 175 -25.40 -17.94 -15.96
C SER A 175 -25.94 -19.37 -16.13
N HIS A 176 -25.12 -20.37 -15.78
CA HIS A 176 -25.50 -21.77 -15.82
C HIS A 176 -26.38 -22.19 -14.62
N SER A 177 -26.12 -21.67 -13.42
CA SER A 177 -26.92 -21.96 -12.23
C SER A 177 -28.34 -21.36 -12.34
N GLU A 178 -28.46 -20.17 -12.93
CA GLU A 178 -29.76 -19.51 -13.18
C GLU A 178 -30.61 -20.28 -14.21
N ARG A 179 -29.98 -20.83 -15.25
CA ARG A 179 -30.65 -21.71 -16.22
C ARG A 179 -31.13 -23.03 -15.61
N GLN A 180 -30.37 -23.65 -14.70
CA GLN A 180 -30.82 -24.89 -14.05
C GLN A 180 -32.03 -24.64 -13.15
N THR A 181 -32.03 -23.53 -12.40
CA THR A 181 -33.12 -23.18 -11.49
C THR A 181 -34.44 -22.94 -12.26
N SER A 182 -34.37 -22.26 -13.40
CA SER A 182 -35.54 -21.95 -14.23
C SER A 182 -36.10 -23.17 -14.98
N MET A 183 -35.27 -24.15 -15.37
CA MET A 183 -35.76 -25.41 -15.96
C MET A 183 -36.40 -26.33 -14.91
N GLN A 184 -35.91 -26.32 -13.68
CA GLN A 184 -36.49 -27.12 -12.58
C GLN A 184 -37.86 -26.59 -12.12
N ALA A 185 -38.10 -25.28 -12.26
CA ALA A 185 -39.39 -24.65 -11.92
C ALA A 185 -40.51 -24.87 -12.96
N ARG A 186 -40.20 -25.39 -14.16
CA ARG A 186 -41.17 -25.46 -15.28
C ARG A 186 -41.57 -26.87 -15.70
N GLY A 187 -41.16 -27.90 -14.96
CA GLY A 187 -41.56 -29.30 -15.20
C GLY A 187 -42.97 -29.61 -14.69
N PRO A 188 -43.93 -30.00 -15.55
CA PRO A 188 -45.24 -30.48 -15.12
C PRO A 188 -45.12 -31.95 -14.75
N GLY A 189 -44.81 -32.24 -13.48
CA GLY A 189 -44.77 -33.61 -12.97
C GLY A 189 -43.76 -33.73 -11.84
N GLY A 190 -44.28 -33.81 -10.61
CA GLY A 190 -43.50 -33.90 -9.38
C GLY A 190 -42.62 -35.13 -9.33
N ILE A 191 -41.36 -34.99 -9.77
CA ILE A 191 -40.28 -35.88 -9.38
C ILE A 191 -39.56 -35.17 -8.22
N PRO A 192 -39.43 -35.82 -7.04
CA PRO A 192 -38.85 -35.20 -5.86
C PRO A 192 -37.41 -34.72 -6.14
N PRO A 193 -36.99 -33.61 -5.53
CA PRO A 193 -35.68 -33.02 -5.81
C PRO A 193 -34.57 -34.02 -5.47
N LEU A 194 -33.88 -34.51 -6.51
CA LEU A 194 -32.64 -35.26 -6.37
C LEU A 194 -31.64 -34.37 -5.67
N LYS A 195 -31.35 -34.69 -4.41
CA LYS A 195 -30.37 -34.01 -3.55
C LYS A 195 -28.99 -34.12 -4.21
N PRO A 196 -28.44 -33.04 -4.79
CA PRO A 196 -27.10 -33.09 -5.34
C PRO A 196 -26.15 -33.16 -4.14
N PHE A 197 -25.26 -34.17 -4.14
CA PHE A 197 -24.26 -34.43 -3.09
C PHE A 197 -24.79 -35.06 -1.79
N ALA A 198 -25.37 -36.26 -1.89
CA ALA A 198 -25.25 -37.27 -0.84
C ALA A 198 -23.95 -38.06 -1.01
N GLY A 199 -22.81 -37.37 -1.13
CA GLY A 199 -21.50 -38.02 -1.15
C GLY A 199 -21.20 -38.55 0.23
N ALA A 200 -21.35 -39.86 0.44
CA ALA A 200 -20.86 -40.51 1.63
C ALA A 200 -19.33 -40.36 1.66
N ALA A 201 -18.83 -39.45 2.50
CA ALA A 201 -17.41 -39.28 2.72
C ALA A 201 -16.86 -40.58 3.32
N HIS A 202 -16.20 -41.39 2.48
CA HIS A 202 -15.56 -42.61 2.90
C HIS A 202 -14.35 -42.24 3.76
N LYS A 203 -14.39 -42.54 5.06
CA LYS A 203 -13.19 -42.46 5.91
C LYS A 203 -12.19 -43.51 5.43
N LEU A 204 -10.96 -43.09 5.21
CA LEU A 204 -9.83 -43.99 4.96
C LEU A 204 -9.31 -44.51 6.33
N PRO A 205 -8.85 -45.78 6.39
CA PRO A 205 -8.29 -46.39 7.59
C PRO A 205 -6.93 -45.80 7.98
#